data_AF-A0A4S8LGX4-F1
#
_entry.id   AF-A0A4S8LGX4-F1
#
_cell.length_a   1.000
_cell.length_b   1.000
_cell.length_c   1.000
_cell.angle_alpha   90.00
_cell.angle_beta   90.00
_cell.angle_gamma   90.00
#
_symmetry.space_group_name_H-M   'P 1'
#
loop_
_entity.id
_entity.type
_entity.pdbx_description
1 polymer ?
#
loop_
_entity_poly.entity_id
_entity_poly.type
_entity_poly.pdbx_seq_one_letter_code
_entity_poly.pdbx_strand_id
1 'polypeptide(L)'
;GARWMGSIQSQFSNFDKVQVGYYGGQGFSIIRQTLIDMFPDDSTCALFADVKPFDFQIFLDRILVPEVGKLLTMQDQGLYGLNGATEAVKIMRESSKYGALMFSDDDREEG
;
A
#
# COMPACT_ATOMS: atom_id res chain seq x y z
N GLY A 1 -8.10 19.86 -25.46
CA GLY A 1 -7.93 19.10 -24.21
C GLY A 1 -7.72 17.63 -24.47
N ALA A 2 -6.50 17.20 -24.80
CA ALA A 2 -6.16 15.77 -24.94
C ALA A 2 -4.89 15.37 -24.16
N ARG A 3 -4.13 16.33 -23.61
CA ARG A 3 -2.90 16.06 -22.85
C ARG A 3 -3.15 15.78 -21.36
N TRP A 4 -4.29 16.21 -20.82
CA TRP A 4 -4.67 15.99 -19.42
C TRP A 4 -5.27 14.60 -19.16
N MET A 5 -5.75 13.90 -20.18
CA MET A 5 -6.40 12.59 -20.02
C MET A 5 -5.37 11.45 -19.90
N GLY A 6 -4.18 11.62 -20.49
CA GLY A 6 -3.10 10.64 -20.43
C GLY A 6 -2.41 10.56 -19.06
N SER A 7 -2.31 11.68 -18.32
CA SER A 7 -1.73 11.67 -16.97
C SER A 7 -2.64 10.96 -15.96
N ILE A 8 -3.95 11.13 -16.08
CA ILE A 8 -4.94 10.48 -15.21
C ILE A 8 -4.97 8.96 -15.46
N GLN A 9 -4.97 8.52 -16.72
CA GLN A 9 -4.94 7.09 -17.07
C GLN A 9 -3.62 6.40 -16.64
N SER A 10 -2.49 7.10 -16.76
CA SER A 10 -1.17 6.64 -16.30
C SER A 10 -1.12 6.51 -14.78
N GLN A 11 -1.72 7.45 -14.05
CA GLN A 11 -1.89 7.34 -12.61
C GLN A 11 -2.77 6.14 -12.25
N PHE A 12 -3.94 5.95 -12.89
CA PHE A 12 -4.78 4.76 -12.67
C PHE A 12 -4.05 3.43 -12.94
N SER A 13 -3.18 3.38 -13.94
CA SER A 13 -2.46 2.15 -14.31
C SER A 13 -1.33 1.78 -13.32
N ASN A 14 -0.79 2.77 -12.60
CA ASN A 14 0.16 2.54 -11.50
C ASN A 14 -0.54 2.33 -10.15
N PHE A 15 -1.73 2.93 -9.95
CA PHE A 15 -2.58 2.70 -8.78
C PHE A 15 -3.06 1.25 -8.69
N ASP A 16 -3.24 0.56 -9.82
CA ASP A 16 -3.71 -0.82 -9.86
C ASP A 16 -2.74 -1.86 -9.23
N LYS A 17 -1.51 -1.47 -8.86
CA LYS A 17 -0.46 -2.41 -8.44
C LYS A 17 -0.05 -2.34 -6.97
N VAL A 18 -0.40 -1.28 -6.23
CA VAL A 18 0.02 -1.10 -4.82
C VAL A 18 -1.11 -0.47 -4.00
N GLN A 19 -2.32 -1.03 -4.09
CA GLN A 19 -3.46 -0.54 -3.31
C GLN A 19 -3.62 -1.37 -2.04
N VAL A 20 -3.61 -0.71 -0.89
CA VAL A 20 -4.01 -1.27 0.42
C VAL A 20 -5.54 -1.45 0.50
N GLY A 21 -6.19 -1.78 -0.62
CA GLY A 21 -7.64 -1.91 -0.72
C GLY A 21 -8.44 -0.72 -0.24
N TYR A 22 -9.46 -0.97 0.58
CA TYR A 22 -10.35 0.05 1.13
C TYR A 22 -9.66 1.09 2.03
N TYR A 23 -8.40 0.89 2.43
CA TYR A 23 -7.66 1.91 3.19
C TYR A 23 -7.19 3.10 2.35
N GLY A 24 -7.24 3.00 1.01
CA GLY A 24 -6.93 4.12 0.10
C GLY A 24 -5.51 4.67 0.19
N GLY A 25 -5.30 5.90 -0.29
CA GLY A 25 -4.01 6.60 -0.26
C GLY A 25 -3.58 6.94 1.16
N GLN A 26 -4.53 7.43 1.98
CA GLN A 26 -4.22 7.77 3.37
C GLN A 26 -3.71 6.55 4.16
N GLY A 27 -4.35 5.40 3.97
CA GLY A 27 -3.91 4.14 4.57
C GLY A 27 -2.51 3.75 4.13
N PHE A 28 -2.21 3.87 2.84
CA PHE A 28 -0.86 3.65 2.30
C PHE A 28 0.17 4.53 3.02
N SER A 29 -0.11 5.83 3.11
CA SER A 29 0.78 6.82 3.72
C SER A 29 1.00 6.57 5.22
N ILE A 30 -0.05 6.20 5.98
CA ILE A 30 0.08 5.85 7.41
C ILE A 30 0.91 4.59 7.59
N ILE A 31 0.60 3.52 6.85
CA ILE A 31 1.30 2.24 6.95
C ILE A 31 2.78 2.45 6.62
N ARG A 32 3.06 3.16 5.54
CA ARG A 32 4.43 3.48 5.10
C ARG A 32 5.20 4.26 6.17
N GLN A 33 4.63 5.33 6.71
CA GLN A 33 5.30 6.11 7.75
C GLN A 33 5.53 5.27 9.01
N THR A 34 4.53 4.50 9.42
CA THR A 34 4.63 3.60 10.57
C THR A 34 5.77 2.60 10.39
N LEU A 35 5.92 2.03 9.19
CA LEU A 35 7.00 1.10 8.88
C LEU A 35 8.38 1.79 8.90
N ILE A 36 8.49 3.04 8.45
CA ILE A 36 9.73 3.83 8.55
C ILE A 36 10.08 4.11 10.03
N ASP A 37 9.08 4.45 10.84
CA ASP A 37 9.29 4.72 12.27
C ASP A 37 9.69 3.45 13.04
N MET A 38 9.14 2.29 12.66
CA MET A 38 9.47 0.98 13.26
C MET A 38 10.83 0.45 12.78
N PHE A 39 11.19 0.71 11.53
CA PHE A 39 12.42 0.24 10.90
C PHE A 39 13.16 1.42 10.25
N PRO A 40 13.78 2.29 11.06
CA PRO A 40 14.52 3.44 10.54
C PRO A 40 15.65 2.98 9.62
N ASP A 41 15.93 3.78 8.59
CA ASP A 41 17.01 3.57 7.61
C ASP A 41 18.40 3.83 8.22
N ASP A 42 18.61 3.39 9.46
CA ASP A 42 19.92 3.31 10.03
C ASP A 42 20.59 2.06 9.47
N SER A 43 21.77 2.27 8.87
CA SER A 43 22.71 1.29 8.31
C SER A 43 23.03 0.04 9.17
N THR A 44 22.44 -0.08 10.35
CA THR A 44 22.59 -1.21 11.30
C THR A 44 21.48 -2.25 11.21
N CYS A 45 20.36 -1.96 10.55
CA CYS A 45 19.28 -2.94 10.42
C CYS A 45 19.69 -4.00 9.37
N ALA A 46 20.23 -5.12 9.86
CA ALA A 46 20.73 -6.24 9.06
C ALA A 46 19.70 -6.77 8.05
N LEU A 47 18.40 -6.56 8.31
CA LEU A 47 17.30 -6.90 7.41
C LEU A 47 17.47 -6.27 6.01
N PHE A 48 18.11 -5.10 5.93
CA PHE A 48 18.24 -4.32 4.68
C PHE A 48 19.45 -4.70 3.82
N ALA A 49 20.46 -5.36 4.42
CA ALA A 49 21.58 -5.88 3.65
C ALA A 49 21.16 -7.04 2.71
N ASP A 50 20.10 -7.76 3.09
CA ASP A 50 19.64 -8.99 2.44
C ASP A 50 18.54 -8.79 1.38
N VAL A 51 17.96 -7.58 1.24
CA VAL A 51 16.89 -7.27 0.26
C VAL A 51 17.40 -6.84 -1.12
N LYS A 52 18.71 -6.96 -1.37
CA LYS A 52 19.29 -6.74 -2.70
C LYS A 52 18.59 -7.64 -3.75
N PRO A 53 18.28 -7.12 -4.95
CA PRO A 53 18.79 -5.89 -5.55
C PRO A 53 17.94 -4.63 -5.29
N PHE A 54 16.91 -4.70 -4.44
CA PHE A 54 15.99 -3.58 -4.26
C PHE A 54 16.55 -2.51 -3.32
N ASP A 55 16.26 -1.25 -3.64
CA ASP A 55 16.40 -0.15 -2.69
C ASP A 55 15.33 -0.27 -1.59
N PHE A 56 15.64 0.22 -0.38
CA PHE A 56 14.77 0.09 0.78
C PHE A 56 13.39 0.71 0.51
N GLN A 57 13.34 1.88 -0.13
CA GLN A 57 12.09 2.55 -0.47
C GLN A 57 11.24 1.71 -1.43
N ILE A 58 11.87 1.02 -2.40
CA ILE A 58 11.17 0.14 -3.34
C ILE A 58 10.63 -1.11 -2.63
N PHE A 59 11.43 -1.70 -1.75
CA PHE A 59 11.00 -2.86 -0.95
C PHE A 59 9.84 -2.49 -0.02
N LEU A 60 9.94 -1.33 0.63
CA LEU A 60 8.90 -0.78 1.50
C LEU A 60 7.58 -0.61 0.74
N ASP A 61 7.61 0.16 -0.35
CA ASP A 61 6.40 0.55 -1.08
C ASP A 61 5.78 -0.64 -1.82
N ARG A 62 6.58 -1.54 -2.41
CA ARG A 62 6.06 -2.62 -3.25
C ARG A 62 5.83 -3.94 -2.54
N ILE A 63 6.43 -4.16 -1.38
CA ILE A 63 6.36 -5.43 -0.66
C ILE A 63 5.76 -5.25 0.73
N LEU A 64 6.39 -4.44 1.59
CA LEU A 64 5.97 -4.33 2.98
C LEU A 64 4.60 -3.67 3.13
N VAL A 65 4.36 -2.54 2.44
CA VAL A 65 3.08 -1.84 2.55
C VAL A 65 1.90 -2.71 2.06
N PRO A 66 1.96 -3.39 0.89
CA PRO A 66 0.92 -4.32 0.48
C PRO A 66 0.73 -5.51 1.41
N GLU A 67 1.81 -6.05 1.98
CA GLU A 67 1.75 -7.17 2.92
C GLU A 67 1.05 -6.76 4.22
N VAL A 68 1.35 -5.58 4.75
CA VAL A 68 0.64 -5.02 5.90
C VAL A 68 -0.83 -4.78 5.56
N GLY A 69 -1.13 -4.21 4.39
CA GLY A 69 -2.51 -4.03 3.93
C GLY A 69 -3.30 -5.35 3.93
N LYS A 70 -2.68 -6.42 3.44
CA LYS A 70 -3.26 -7.78 3.46
C LYS A 70 -3.51 -8.27 4.88
N LEU A 71 -2.53 -8.13 5.77
CA LEU A 71 -2.65 -8.60 7.16
C LEU A 71 -3.74 -7.83 7.93
N LEU A 72 -3.84 -6.52 7.72
CA LEU A 72 -4.89 -5.69 8.30
C LEU A 72 -6.27 -6.10 7.75
N THR A 73 -6.40 -6.33 6.44
CA THR A 73 -7.64 -6.86 5.85
C THR A 73 -7.99 -8.24 6.40
N MET A 74 -7.00 -9.13 6.58
CA MET A 74 -7.24 -10.43 7.20
C MET A 74 -7.78 -10.27 8.63
N GLN A 75 -7.19 -9.37 9.41
CA GLN A 75 -7.62 -9.09 10.78
C GLN A 75 -9.04 -8.53 10.83
N ASP A 76 -9.35 -7.54 10.00
CA ASP A 76 -10.68 -6.90 9.93
C ASP A 76 -11.78 -7.88 9.55
N GLN A 77 -11.47 -8.83 8.67
CA GLN A 77 -12.41 -9.80 8.12
C GLN A 77 -12.42 -11.13 8.91
N GLY A 78 -11.60 -11.26 9.96
CA GLY A 78 -11.48 -12.50 10.72
C GLY A 78 -11.00 -13.69 9.87
N LEU A 79 -10.09 -13.44 8.93
CA LEU A 79 -9.56 -14.42 7.99
C LEU A 79 -8.25 -15.04 8.50
N TYR A 80 -8.09 -16.35 8.30
CA TYR A 80 -6.93 -17.09 8.80
C TYR A 80 -6.34 -18.04 7.76
N GLY A 81 -5.03 -18.28 7.88
CA GLY A 81 -4.29 -19.20 7.02
C GLY A 81 -4.18 -18.75 5.57
N LEU A 82 -3.76 -19.67 4.69
CA LEU A 82 -3.49 -19.37 3.28
C LEU A 82 -4.77 -18.99 2.50
N ASN A 83 -5.89 -19.64 2.81
CA ASN A 83 -7.18 -19.31 2.22
C ASN A 83 -7.63 -17.90 2.61
N GLY A 84 -7.46 -17.55 3.89
CA GLY A 84 -7.74 -16.20 4.38
C GLY A 84 -6.87 -15.13 3.71
N ALA A 85 -5.58 -15.41 3.52
CA ALA A 85 -4.69 -14.50 2.80
C ALA A 85 -5.11 -14.29 1.34
N THR A 86 -5.57 -15.35 0.67
CA THR A 86 -6.07 -15.26 -0.72
C THR A 86 -7.35 -14.42 -0.80
N GLU A 87 -8.28 -14.64 0.13
CA GLU A 87 -9.51 -13.85 0.18
C GLU A 87 -9.24 -12.39 0.54
N ALA A 88 -8.31 -12.12 1.45
CA ALA A 88 -7.91 -10.75 1.80
C ALA A 88 -7.35 -10.00 0.58
N VAL A 89 -6.48 -10.62 -0.21
CA VAL A 89 -5.97 -10.01 -1.45
C VAL A 89 -7.11 -9.72 -2.44
N LYS A 90 -8.10 -10.61 -2.53
CA LYS A 90 -9.29 -10.39 -3.36
C LYS A 90 -10.11 -9.21 -2.87
N ILE A 91 -10.40 -9.13 -1.56
CA ILE A 91 -11.11 -7.99 -0.94
C ILE A 91 -10.34 -6.70 -1.19
N MET A 92 -9.01 -6.69 -1.03
CA MET A 92 -8.20 -5.51 -1.31
C MET A 92 -8.37 -5.05 -2.76
N ARG A 93 -8.35 -5.96 -3.73
CA ARG A 93 -8.54 -5.61 -5.15
C ARG A 93 -9.95 -5.09 -5.44
N GLU A 94 -10.98 -5.75 -4.91
CA GLU A 94 -12.37 -5.38 -5.15
C GLU A 94 -12.74 -4.05 -4.49
N SER A 95 -12.11 -3.72 -3.36
CA SER A 95 -12.40 -2.51 -2.59
C SER A 95 -11.50 -1.32 -2.93
N SER A 96 -10.57 -1.47 -3.87
CA SER A 96 -9.55 -0.45 -4.11
C SER A 96 -10.10 0.86 -4.67
N LYS A 97 -11.10 0.77 -5.56
CA LYS A 97 -11.83 1.95 -6.07
C LYS A 97 -12.56 2.68 -4.94
N TYR A 98 -13.11 1.95 -3.97
CA TYR A 98 -13.75 2.54 -2.81
C TYR A 98 -12.72 3.29 -1.96
N GLY A 99 -11.59 2.64 -1.64
CA GLY A 99 -10.52 3.27 -0.85
C GLY A 99 -9.97 4.53 -1.51
N ALA A 100 -9.76 4.52 -2.83
CA ALA A 100 -9.29 5.69 -3.57
C ALA A 100 -10.26 6.89 -3.54
N LEU A 101 -11.57 6.64 -3.41
CA LEU A 101 -12.58 7.68 -3.35
C LEU A 101 -12.84 8.18 -1.92
N MET A 102 -12.78 7.29 -0.93
CA MET A 102 -13.11 7.62 0.46
C MET A 102 -11.92 8.13 1.26
N PHE A 103 -10.70 7.73 0.89
CA PHE A 103 -9.47 8.04 1.61
C PHE A 103 -8.38 8.44 0.62
N SER A 104 -8.60 9.56 -0.09
CA SER A 104 -7.62 10.08 -1.04
C SER A 104 -6.47 10.77 -0.31
N ASP A 105 -5.28 10.81 -0.92
CA ASP A 105 -4.10 11.45 -0.31
C ASP A 105 -4.26 12.98 -0.19
N ASP A 106 -5.07 13.59 -1.06
CA ASP A 106 -5.28 15.04 -1.13
C ASP A 106 -6.12 15.57 0.06
N ASP A 107 -6.88 14.71 0.74
CA ASP A 107 -7.73 15.11 1.88
C ASP A 107 -6.94 15.47 3.15
N ARG A 108 -5.60 15.34 3.15
CA ARG A 108 -4.74 15.68 4.31
C ARG A 108 -4.29 17.13 4.37
N GLU A 109 -4.55 17.95 3.36
CA GLU A 109 -4.07 19.34 3.34
C GLU A 109 -4.94 20.34 4.15
N GLU A 110 -6.02 19.92 4.81
CA GLU A 110 -6.91 20.82 5.59
C GLU A 110 -6.86 20.65 7.13
N GLY A 111 -5.74 20.19 7.70
CA GLY A 111 -5.57 20.01 9.16
C GLY A 111 -4.59 20.98 9.83
#